data_AF-A0A6V7J9L1-F1
#
_entry.id   AF-A0A6V7J9L1-F1
#
_cell.length_a   1.000
_cell.length_b   1.000
_cell.length_c   1.000
_cell.angle_alpha   90.00
_cell.angle_beta   90.00
_cell.angle_gamma   90.00
#
_symmetry.space_group_name_H-M   'P 1'
#
loop_
_entity.id
_entity.type
_entity.pdbx_description
1 polymer ?
#
loop_
_entity_poly.entity_id
_entity_poly.type
_entity_poly.pdbx_seq_one_letter_code
_entity_poly.pdbx_strand_id
1 'polypeptide(L)' 'KSEIEYYAMLAKTGVHHYTGNNIELGTACGKYFRVCTLSITDPGNSDIIKSMPTGDQA' A
#
# COMPACT_ATOMS: atom_id res chain seq x y z
N LYS A 1 5.48 11.20 1.94
CA LYS A 1 4.32 10.67 2.67
C LYS A 1 3.05 11.45 2.29
N SER A 2 2.97 12.74 2.63
CA SER A 2 1.80 13.58 2.35
C SER A 2 1.41 13.70 0.86
N GLU A 3 2.37 13.78 -0.06
CA GLU A 3 2.06 13.84 -1.50
C GLU A 3 1.36 12.56 -2.00
N ILE A 4 1.86 11.39 -1.58
CA ILE A 4 1.28 10.10 -1.98
C ILE A 4 -0.11 9.93 -1.36
N GLU A 5 -0.27 10.30 -0.08
CA GLU A 5 -1.57 10.30 0.59
C GLU A 5 -2.57 11.24 -0.09
N TYR A 6 -2.11 12.41 -0.54
CA TYR A 6 -2.94 13.35 -1.28
C TYR A 6 -3.43 12.76 -2.62
N TYR A 7 -2.54 12.17 -3.42
CA TYR A 7 -2.95 11.51 -4.67
C TYR A 7 -3.85 10.29 -4.42
N ALA A 8 -3.57 9.50 -3.39
CA ALA A 8 -4.41 8.36 -3.02
C ALA A 8 -5.82 8.80 -2.60
N MET A 9 -5.94 9.89 -1.83
CA MET A 9 -7.23 10.48 -1.46
C MET A 9 -8.02 10.92 -2.70
N LEU A 10 -7.39 11.65 -3.63
CA LEU A 10 -8.05 12.08 -4.87
C LEU A 10 -8.51 10.88 -5.72
N ALA A 11 -7.71 9.81 -5.75
CA ALA A 11 -8.02 8.58 -6.46
C ALA A 11 -8.99 7.65 -5.71
N LYS A 12 -9.43 8.01 -4.50
CA LYS A 12 -10.21 7.15 -3.58
C LYS A 12 -9.55 5.80 -3.27
N THR A 13 -8.21 5.75 -3.29
CA THR A 13 -7.42 4.55 -3.01
C THR A 13 -7.14 4.44 -1.51
N GLY A 14 -7.33 3.24 -0.95
CA GLY A 14 -6.98 2.96 0.44
C GLY A 14 -5.48 3.11 0.69
N VAL A 15 -5.11 3.75 1.80
CA VAL A 15 -3.71 3.89 2.24
C VAL A 15 -3.48 3.09 3.52
N HIS A 16 -2.53 2.17 3.49
CA HIS A 16 -2.12 1.38 4.65
C HIS A 16 -0.75 1.85 5.13
N HIS A 17 -0.65 2.23 6.40
CA HIS A 17 0.63 2.57 7.02
C HIS A 17 1.29 1.31 7.56
N TYR A 18 2.28 0.81 6.82
CA TYR A 18 3.09 -0.31 7.25
C TYR A 18 3.83 0.02 8.56
N THR A 19 3.67 -0.84 9.57
CA THR A 19 4.31 -0.68 10.89
C THR A 19 5.66 -1.39 10.90
N GLY A 20 6.62 -0.83 10.16
CA GLY A 20 7.98 -1.35 10.01
C GLY A 20 8.84 -0.41 9.17
N ASN A 21 10.11 -0.76 8.97
CA ASN A 21 11.04 0.06 8.18
C ASN A 21 11.08 -0.35 6.69
N ASN A 22 11.77 0.44 5.85
CA ASN A 22 11.84 0.21 4.40
C ASN A 22 12.74 -0.96 3.99
N ILE A 23 13.60 -1.46 4.89
CA ILE A 23 14.41 -2.67 4.66
C ILE A 23 13.52 -3.91 4.85
N GLU A 24 12.74 -3.94 5.93
CA GLU A 24 11.76 -5.00 6.21
C GLU A 24 10.70 -5.08 5.11
N LEU A 25 10.19 -3.93 4.65
CA LEU A 25 9.22 -3.91 3.56
C LEU A 25 9.81 -4.44 2.25
N GLY A 26 11.06 -4.06 1.92
CA GLY A 26 11.76 -4.61 0.75
C GLY A 26 11.95 -6.12 0.85
N THR A 27 12.36 -6.60 2.03
CA THR A 27 12.54 -8.03 2.32
C THR A 27 11.23 -8.80 2.21
N ALA A 28 10.12 -8.27 2.73
CA ALA A 28 8.79 -8.86 2.63
C ALA A 28 8.32 -8.98 1.16
N CYS A 29 8.72 -8.04 0.30
CA CYS A 29 8.49 -8.08 -1.14
C CYS A 29 9.49 -8.95 -1.92
N GLY A 30 10.41 -9.67 -1.24
CA GLY A 30 11.44 -10.50 -1.87
C GLY A 30 12.51 -9.69 -2.61
N LYS A 31 12.78 -8.44 -2.22
CA LYS A 31 13.78 -7.55 -2.84
C LYS A 31 15.02 -7.42 -1.96
N TYR A 32 16.19 -7.35 -2.60
CA TYR A 32 17.48 -7.10 -1.93
C TYR A 32 17.82 -5.61 -1.78
N PHE A 33 16.82 -4.73 -1.94
CA PHE A 33 16.96 -3.28 -1.80
C PHE A 33 15.78 -2.70 -1.02
N ARG A 34 15.98 -1.51 -0.46
CA ARG A 34 14.98 -0.79 0.33
C ARG A 34 13.76 -0.37 -0.50
N VAL A 35 12.56 -0.55 0.05
CA VAL A 35 11.28 -0.13 -0.55
C VAL A 35 10.56 0.81 0.41
N CYS A 36 10.34 2.06 0.01
CA CYS A 36 9.69 3.06 0.86
C CYS A 36 8.17 3.08 0.71
N THR A 37 7.66 2.69 -0.46
CA THR A 37 6.23 2.67 -0.79
C THR A 37 5.98 1.62 -1.87
N LEU A 38 4.81 0.98 -1.84
CA LEU A 38 4.34 0.08 -2.89
C LEU A 38 2.89 0.41 -3.26
N SER A 39 2.52 0.19 -4.51
CA SER A 39 1.13 0.24 -4.97
C SER A 39 0.71 -1.15 -5.45
N ILE A 40 -0.55 -1.50 -5.19
CA ILE A 40 -1.16 -2.73 -5.68
C ILE A 40 -1.96 -2.38 -6.93
N THR A 41 -1.48 -2.79 -8.10
CA THR A 41 -2.21 -2.63 -9.36
C THR A 41 -3.15 -3.80 -9.64
N ASP A 42 -2.76 -5.00 -9.19
CA ASP A 42 -3.57 -6.22 -9.26
C ASP A 42 -3.29 -7.07 -8.00
N PRO A 43 -4.32 -7.49 -7.25
CA PRO A 43 -4.12 -8.32 -6.07
C PRO A 43 -3.82 -9.79 -6.39
N GLY A 44 -4.10 -10.25 -7.61
CA GLY A 44 -4.09 -11.68 -7.94
C GLY A 44 -4.92 -12.50 -6.95
N ASN A 45 -4.31 -13.56 -6.40
CA ASN A 45 -4.94 -14.43 -5.40
C ASN A 45 -4.69 -13.97 -3.94
N SER A 46 -4.16 -12.77 -3.73
CA SER A 46 -3.82 -12.25 -2.40
C SER A 46 -5.05 -11.64 -1.71
N ASP A 47 -5.12 -11.81 -0.39
CA ASP A 47 -6.14 -11.19 0.45
C ASP A 47 -5.81 -9.74 0.84
N ILE A 48 -4.73 -9.17 0.31
CA ILE A 48 -4.14 -7.88 0.72
C ILE A 48 -5.10 -6.68 0.65
N ILE A 49 -6.12 -6.71 -0.21
CA ILE A 49 -7.10 -5.62 -0.36
C ILE A 49 -8.32 -5.82 0.55
N LYS A 50 -8.59 -7.03 1.06
CA LYS A 50 -9.81 -7.34 1.81
C LYS A 50 -9.93 -6.60 3.13
N SER A 51 -8.81 -6.21 3.73
CA SER A 51 -8.77 -5.46 4.99
C SER A 51 -8.84 -3.94 4.81
N MET A 52 -8.92 -3.43 3.58
CA MET A 52 -8.95 -1.99 3.32
C MET A 52 -10.37 -1.47 3.16
N PRO A 53 -10.78 -0.42 3.88
CA PRO A 53 -12.02 0.28 3.57
C PRO A 53 -11.87 0.94 2.21
N THR A 54 -12.56 0.41 1.20
CA THR A 54 -12.76 1.08 -0.08
C THR A 54 -13.68 2.27 0.14
N GLY A 55 -13.36 3.42 -0.45
CA GLY A 55 -14.10 4.67 -0.30
C GLY A 55 -15.50 4.71 -0.92
N ASP A 56 -16.16 3.56 -1.06
CA ASP A 56 -17.51 3.38 -1.59
C ASP A 56 -18.48 2.89 -0.49
N GLN A 57 -18.41 3.51 0.69
CA GLN A 57 -19.55 3.54 1.61
C GLN A 57 -20.20 4.93 1.50
N ALA A 58 -21.16 5.02 0.58
CA ALA A 58 -22.25 5.99 0.59
C ALA A 58 -23.52 5.27 1.05
#